data_AF-A0A2T2UGJ7-F1
#
_entry.id   AF-A0A2T2UGJ7-F1
#
_cell.length_a   1.000
_cell.length_b   1.000
_cell.length_c   1.000
_cell.angle_alpha   90.00
_cell.angle_beta   90.00
_cell.angle_gamma   90.00
#
_symmetry.space_group_name_H-M   'P 1'
#
loop_
_entity.id
_entity.type
_entity.pdbx_description
1 polymer ?
#
loop_
_entity_poly.entity_id
_entity_poly.type
_entity_poly.pdbx_seq_one_letter_code
_entity_poly.pdbx_strand_id
1 'polypeptide(L)'
;MNMHRPQRLLANRWIVVALIGLFGLQFSVTSAVAQDGSSAEEVRIKKKKVQQMFNKGKKAAQSDNYGQAADTFEQALSLAREVEWEQAIQMSQDFLVKSLTQAGTKANKQENYEQAVSYYNRALKYVDNDPSVHYNRGLALINIEDRTEAGLEALQKAVDIGNQTGNTRVAGRATERIRSEFLAKASKALQGDNPSQEQINAALDALDKMREYVDPSAKSLFYRATALSKDGEHQQAIQTAREGLNMHQGSRSDAAKYYYVIGESQFTLGSKAEACQTFKNAAYGDYEARASHYLKNECDDL
;
A
#
# COMPACT_ATOMS: atom_id res chain seq x y z
N MET A 1 6.81 53.15 -23.71
CA MET A 1 5.83 54.16 -23.28
C MET A 1 5.53 53.95 -21.81
N ASN A 2 5.80 55.00 -21.01
CA ASN A 2 5.34 55.35 -19.65
C ASN A 2 5.44 54.27 -18.56
N MET A 3 6.45 54.28 -17.67
CA MET A 3 6.70 55.22 -16.54
C MET A 3 5.47 55.46 -15.65
N HIS A 4 5.51 54.96 -14.41
CA HIS A 4 5.53 55.83 -13.22
C HIS A 4 5.81 55.08 -11.90
N ARG A 5 6.92 55.47 -11.25
CA ARG A 5 7.12 55.49 -9.79
C ARG A 5 6.53 56.80 -9.25
N PRO A 6 6.17 56.85 -7.95
CA PRO A 6 6.69 57.92 -7.08
C PRO A 6 7.15 57.34 -5.72
N GLN A 7 8.39 57.58 -5.29
CA GLN A 7 8.97 58.76 -4.61
C GLN A 7 8.87 58.70 -3.06
N ARG A 8 10.07 58.72 -2.46
CA ARG A 8 10.34 58.89 -1.02
C ARG A 8 10.12 60.36 -0.64
N LEU A 9 9.69 60.61 0.60
CA LEU A 9 9.90 61.90 1.27
C LEU A 9 10.59 61.70 2.62
N LEU A 10 11.53 62.62 2.86
CA LEU A 10 12.50 62.68 3.93
C LEU A 10 11.93 63.38 5.18
N ALA A 11 12.46 62.96 6.34
CA ALA A 11 12.88 63.73 7.50
C ALA A 11 12.07 64.94 8.01
N ASN A 12 11.78 64.95 9.32
CA ASN A 12 12.25 66.04 10.17
C ASN A 12 12.26 65.68 11.67
N ARG A 13 13.38 65.96 12.33
CA ARG A 13 13.55 66.02 13.80
C ARG A 13 13.34 67.47 14.24
N TRP A 14 12.63 67.69 15.34
CA TRP A 14 12.73 68.92 16.14
C TRP A 14 12.82 68.55 17.64
N ILE A 15 13.53 69.41 18.35
CA ILE A 15 14.08 69.29 19.71
C ILE A 15 13.19 70.05 20.72
N VAL A 16 12.96 69.41 21.87
CA VAL A 16 12.83 69.89 23.27
C VAL A 16 12.01 71.15 23.59
N VAL A 17 11.06 71.04 24.54
CA VAL A 17 10.94 71.91 25.74
C VAL A 17 10.32 71.11 26.90
N ALA A 18 10.92 71.24 28.09
CA ALA A 18 10.44 70.72 29.37
C ALA A 18 9.36 71.62 29.98
N LEU A 19 8.34 71.02 30.60
CA LEU A 19 7.45 71.71 31.55
C LEU A 19 7.30 70.86 32.81
N ILE A 20 7.87 71.41 33.88
CA ILE A 20 7.69 70.98 35.27
C ILE A 20 6.28 71.41 35.67
N GLY A 21 5.42 70.44 35.98
CA GLY A 21 4.09 70.65 36.52
C GLY A 21 3.83 69.65 37.64
N LEU A 22 4.05 70.10 38.87
CA LEU A 22 3.62 69.44 40.09
C LEU A 22 2.10 69.29 40.07
N PHE A 23 1.61 68.07 39.85
CA PHE A 23 0.27 67.67 40.24
C PHE A 23 0.35 66.33 40.96
N GLY A 24 0.11 66.39 42.28
CA GLY A 24 0.01 65.21 43.11
C GLY A 24 -1.20 64.38 42.69
N LEU A 25 -0.93 63.16 42.27
CA LEU A 25 -1.91 62.08 42.25
C LEU A 25 -1.21 60.87 42.86
N GLN A 26 -1.72 60.44 44.02
CA GLN A 26 -1.32 59.19 44.65
C GLN A 26 -1.69 58.05 43.69
N PHE A 27 -0.69 57.46 43.05
CA PHE A 27 -0.85 56.13 42.48
C PHE A 27 -0.56 55.14 43.60
N SER A 28 -1.62 54.53 44.10
CA SER A 28 -1.51 53.27 44.82
C SER A 28 -0.64 52.34 43.98
N VAL A 29 0.33 51.72 44.64
CA VAL A 29 1.09 50.62 44.05
C VAL A 29 0.10 49.46 43.90
N THR A 30 -0.63 49.42 42.79
CA THR A 30 -1.15 48.15 42.31
C THR A 30 0.07 47.41 41.80
N SER A 31 0.56 46.51 42.65
CA SER A 31 1.49 45.46 42.28
C SER A 31 1.01 44.83 40.97
N ALA A 32 1.73 45.10 39.88
CA ALA A 32 1.74 44.24 38.72
C ALA A 32 2.36 42.91 39.17
N VAL A 33 1.52 42.04 39.72
CA VAL A 33 1.90 40.68 40.11
C VAL A 33 2.13 39.90 38.83
N ALA A 34 3.40 39.73 38.47
CA ALA A 34 4.08 38.44 38.26
C ALA A 34 3.31 37.24 37.67
N GLN A 35 2.33 37.43 36.80
CA GLN A 35 1.59 36.32 36.18
C GLN A 35 2.28 35.75 34.93
N ASP A 36 3.28 36.45 34.38
CA ASP A 36 3.96 36.06 33.13
C ASP A 36 5.17 35.12 33.37
N GLY A 37 5.81 35.21 34.55
CA GLY A 37 7.02 34.41 34.87
C GLY A 37 6.74 32.93 35.18
N SER A 38 5.59 32.61 35.78
CA SER A 38 5.20 31.23 36.11
C SER A 38 4.87 30.43 34.86
N SER A 39 4.14 31.05 33.92
CA SER A 39 3.80 30.47 32.62
C SER A 39 5.05 30.22 31.75
N ALA A 40 5.96 31.20 31.70
CA ALA A 40 7.22 31.05 30.96
C ALA A 40 8.12 29.92 31.52
N GLU A 41 8.18 29.76 32.85
CA GLU A 41 8.95 28.68 33.47
C GLU A 41 8.29 27.31 33.24
N GLU A 42 6.95 27.23 33.32
CA GLU A 42 6.20 26.00 33.00
C GLU A 42 6.44 25.57 31.55
N VAL A 43 6.37 26.50 30.59
CA VAL A 43 6.68 26.25 29.18
C VAL A 43 8.13 25.76 29.03
N ARG A 44 9.09 26.39 29.72
CA ARG A 44 10.50 25.97 29.69
C ARG A 44 10.70 24.55 30.22
N ILE A 45 10.03 24.19 31.30
CA ILE A 45 10.06 22.85 31.90
C ILE A 45 9.46 21.82 30.92
N LYS A 46 8.30 22.11 30.34
CA LYS A 46 7.65 21.25 29.34
C LYS A 46 8.53 21.04 28.10
N LYS A 47 9.14 22.10 27.55
CA LYS A 47 10.10 21.99 26.43
C LYS A 47 11.30 21.10 26.78
N LYS A 48 11.87 21.22 27.99
CA LYS A 48 12.93 20.30 28.45
C LYS A 48 12.43 18.84 28.51
N LYS A 49 11.21 18.61 29.00
CA LYS A 49 10.61 17.27 29.06
C LYS A 49 10.36 16.68 27.67
N VAL A 50 9.90 17.47 26.71
CA VAL A 50 9.78 17.08 25.29
C VAL A 50 11.14 16.58 24.77
N GLN A 51 12.21 17.35 24.96
CA GLN A 51 13.55 16.97 24.52
C GLN A 51 14.02 15.65 25.15
N GLN A 52 13.78 15.46 26.45
CA GLN A 52 14.10 14.23 27.17
C GLN A 52 13.33 13.02 26.63
N MET A 53 12.02 13.15 26.45
CA MET A 53 11.18 12.09 25.89
C MET A 53 11.62 11.75 24.47
N PHE A 54 11.87 12.76 23.63
CA PHE A 54 12.32 12.55 22.26
C PHE A 54 13.65 11.75 22.21
N ASN A 55 14.63 12.11 23.05
CA ASN A 55 15.89 11.38 23.14
C ASN A 55 15.70 9.95 23.67
N LYS A 56 14.82 9.75 24.66
CA LYS A 56 14.47 8.42 25.18
C LYS A 56 13.81 7.55 24.09
N GLY A 57 12.88 8.12 23.32
CA GLY A 57 12.22 7.45 22.19
C GLY A 57 13.23 7.03 21.13
N LYS A 58 14.19 7.91 20.79
CA LYS A 58 15.29 7.58 19.86
C LYS A 58 16.14 6.41 20.35
N LYS A 59 16.51 6.41 21.64
CA LYS A 59 17.28 5.31 22.24
C LYS A 59 16.50 3.98 22.18
N ALA A 60 15.22 3.99 22.50
CA ALA A 60 14.37 2.80 22.40
C ALA A 60 14.28 2.29 20.95
N ALA A 61 14.11 3.18 19.96
CA ALA A 61 14.08 2.81 18.55
C ALA A 61 15.42 2.22 18.06
N GLN A 62 16.55 2.77 18.53
CA GLN A 62 17.90 2.24 18.23
C GLN A 62 18.13 0.83 18.81
N SER A 63 17.39 0.46 19.86
CA SER A 63 17.41 -0.88 20.45
C SER A 63 16.30 -1.79 19.90
N ASP A 64 15.70 -1.46 18.75
CA ASP A 64 14.58 -2.18 18.12
C ASP A 64 13.35 -2.36 19.01
N ASN A 65 13.21 -1.54 20.06
CA ASN A 65 12.04 -1.49 20.92
C ASN A 65 11.05 -0.45 20.39
N TYR A 66 10.54 -0.72 19.19
CA TYR A 66 9.70 0.22 18.43
C TYR A 66 8.37 0.55 19.11
N GLY A 67 7.76 -0.39 19.84
CA GLY A 67 6.54 -0.14 20.61
C GLY A 67 6.78 0.88 21.72
N GLN A 68 7.82 0.67 22.54
CA GLN A 68 8.20 1.64 23.58
C GLN A 68 8.63 2.99 22.99
N ALA A 69 9.34 2.96 21.85
CA ALA A 69 9.72 4.18 21.15
C ALA A 69 8.47 4.98 20.73
N ALA A 70 7.49 4.33 20.11
CA ALA A 70 6.23 4.94 19.73
C ALA A 70 5.51 5.56 20.94
N ASP A 71 5.31 4.81 22.02
CA ASP A 71 4.63 5.33 23.22
C ASP A 71 5.37 6.53 23.84
N THR A 72 6.71 6.57 23.72
CA THR A 72 7.53 7.69 24.19
C THR A 72 7.43 8.91 23.26
N PHE A 73 7.41 8.70 21.94
CA PHE A 73 7.21 9.79 20.97
C PHE A 73 5.79 10.38 21.04
N GLU A 74 4.78 9.56 21.35
CA GLU A 74 3.42 10.02 21.58
C GLU A 74 3.32 10.94 22.81
N GLN A 75 4.03 10.62 23.89
CA GLN A 75 4.17 11.52 25.05
C GLN A 75 4.91 12.83 24.69
N ALA A 76 5.98 12.75 23.90
CA ALA A 76 6.70 13.93 23.43
C ALA A 76 5.81 14.83 22.56
N LEU A 77 5.02 14.24 21.66
CA LEU A 77 4.06 14.91 20.80
C LEU A 77 2.98 15.63 21.60
N SER A 78 2.39 14.96 22.60
CA SER A 78 1.36 15.56 23.47
C SER A 78 1.91 16.80 24.19
N LEU A 79 3.08 16.67 24.82
CA LEU A 79 3.71 17.79 25.54
C LEU A 79 4.12 18.93 24.59
N ALA A 80 4.56 18.61 23.36
CA ALA A 80 4.91 19.61 22.37
C ALA A 80 3.68 20.41 21.89
N ARG A 81 2.51 19.74 21.77
CA ARG A 81 1.23 20.39 21.45
C ARG A 81 0.76 21.33 22.56
N GLU A 82 0.90 20.94 23.82
CA GLU A 82 0.54 21.79 24.97
C GLU A 82 1.29 23.13 25.02
N VAL A 83 2.49 23.20 24.44
CA VAL A 83 3.32 24.42 24.40
C VAL A 83 3.48 24.99 22.99
N GLU A 84 2.66 24.53 22.05
CA GLU A 84 2.62 24.99 20.66
C GLU A 84 4.02 25.01 19.99
N TRP A 85 4.87 24.02 20.30
CA TRP A 85 6.22 23.95 19.74
C TRP A 85 6.22 23.19 18.41
N GLU A 86 5.87 23.91 17.33
CA GLU A 86 5.67 23.37 15.98
C GLU A 86 6.77 22.41 15.51
N GLN A 87 8.04 22.80 15.62
CA GLN A 87 9.15 21.95 15.21
C GLN A 87 9.18 20.61 15.98
N ALA A 88 8.93 20.64 17.29
CA ALA A 88 8.92 19.42 18.10
C ALA A 88 7.67 18.57 17.87
N ILE A 89 6.53 19.20 17.54
CA ILE A 89 5.31 18.51 17.11
C ILE A 89 5.62 17.70 15.85
N GLN A 90 6.14 18.36 14.80
CA GLN A 90 6.46 17.71 13.53
C GLN A 90 7.44 16.55 13.72
N MET A 91 8.58 16.81 14.38
CA MET A 91 9.59 15.77 14.61
C MET A 91 9.05 14.60 15.45
N SER A 92 8.28 14.87 16.50
CA SER A 92 7.73 13.80 17.35
C SER A 92 6.71 12.97 16.59
N GLN A 93 5.87 13.59 15.75
CA GLN A 93 4.91 12.89 14.91
C GLN A 93 5.60 12.00 13.86
N ASP A 94 6.61 12.51 13.16
CA ASP A 94 7.34 11.74 12.14
C ASP A 94 8.02 10.51 12.75
N PHE A 95 8.66 10.69 13.91
CA PHE A 95 9.30 9.58 14.62
C PHE A 95 8.29 8.60 15.24
N LEU A 96 7.14 9.10 15.69
CA LEU A 96 6.03 8.28 16.17
C LEU A 96 5.51 7.36 15.06
N VAL A 97 5.16 7.93 13.91
CA VAL A 97 4.69 7.20 12.73
C VAL A 97 5.72 6.15 12.30
N LYS A 98 6.99 6.55 12.17
CA LYS A 98 8.07 5.63 11.80
C LYS A 98 8.18 4.47 12.80
N SER A 99 8.12 4.77 14.10
CA SER A 99 8.21 3.74 15.15
C SER A 99 7.00 2.81 15.15
N LEU A 100 5.79 3.32 14.96
CA LEU A 100 4.57 2.52 14.83
C LEU A 100 4.64 1.58 13.62
N THR A 101 5.06 2.09 12.45
CA THR A 101 5.20 1.26 11.24
C THR A 101 6.26 0.17 11.42
N GLN A 102 7.38 0.46 12.11
CA GLN A 102 8.40 -0.54 12.41
C GLN A 102 7.94 -1.56 13.45
N ALA A 103 7.21 -1.12 14.48
CA ALA A 103 6.60 -2.01 15.48
C ALA A 103 5.60 -2.97 14.80
N GLY A 104 4.74 -2.45 13.93
CA GLY A 104 3.82 -3.26 13.14
C GLY A 104 4.56 -4.23 12.21
N THR A 105 5.64 -3.79 11.55
CA THR A 105 6.43 -4.64 10.65
C THR A 105 7.10 -5.78 11.42
N LYS A 106 7.63 -5.48 12.61
CA LYS A 106 8.20 -6.49 13.51
C LYS A 106 7.14 -7.48 13.98
N ALA A 107 5.95 -7.00 14.37
CA ALA A 107 4.84 -7.84 14.78
C ALA A 107 4.35 -8.76 13.63
N ASN A 108 4.26 -8.25 12.40
CA ASN A 108 3.96 -9.07 11.21
C ASN A 108 4.98 -10.19 11.00
N LYS A 109 6.28 -9.90 11.12
CA LYS A 109 7.34 -10.91 10.99
C LYS A 109 7.30 -11.97 12.10
N GLN A 110 6.70 -11.64 13.24
CA GLN A 110 6.47 -12.53 14.37
C GLN A 110 5.09 -13.19 14.31
N GLU A 111 4.34 -12.99 13.22
CA GLU A 111 2.97 -13.50 13.03
C GLU A 111 1.96 -13.01 14.09
N ASN A 112 2.31 -11.95 14.82
CA ASN A 112 1.44 -11.27 15.78
C ASN A 112 0.54 -10.26 15.05
N TYR A 113 -0.32 -10.76 14.16
CA TYR A 113 -1.05 -9.95 13.18
C TYR A 113 -2.00 -8.92 13.82
N GLU A 114 -2.73 -9.28 14.88
CA GLU A 114 -3.62 -8.35 15.59
C GLU A 114 -2.85 -7.17 16.19
N GLN A 115 -1.68 -7.45 16.78
CA GLN A 115 -0.82 -6.41 17.31
C GLN A 115 -0.25 -5.54 16.18
N ALA A 116 0.11 -6.14 15.05
CA ALA A 116 0.57 -5.41 13.88
C ALA A 116 -0.51 -4.44 13.37
N VAL A 117 -1.75 -4.91 13.22
CA VAL A 117 -2.91 -4.10 12.84
C VAL A 117 -3.13 -2.96 13.82
N SER A 118 -3.01 -3.19 15.13
CA SER A 118 -3.10 -2.15 16.15
C SER A 118 -2.05 -1.04 15.94
N TYR A 119 -0.79 -1.39 15.68
CA TYR A 119 0.26 -0.41 15.39
C TYR A 119 0.01 0.36 14.10
N TYR A 120 -0.41 -0.30 13.02
CA TYR A 120 -0.72 0.39 11.77
C TYR A 120 -1.94 1.31 11.91
N ASN A 121 -2.99 0.89 12.61
CA ASN A 121 -4.14 1.74 12.89
C ASN A 121 -3.74 2.99 13.68
N ARG A 122 -2.81 2.87 14.64
CA ARG A 122 -2.25 4.04 15.34
C ARG A 122 -1.45 4.93 14.39
N ALA A 123 -0.64 4.38 13.48
CA ALA A 123 0.13 5.16 12.51
C ALA A 123 -0.78 5.95 11.56
N LEU A 124 -1.85 5.30 11.08
CA LEU A 124 -2.83 5.88 10.15
C LEU A 124 -3.63 7.04 10.73
N LYS A 125 -3.63 7.25 12.07
CA LYS A 125 -4.20 8.46 12.69
C LYS A 125 -3.38 9.72 12.40
N TYR A 126 -2.12 9.56 12.01
CA TYR A 126 -1.17 10.65 11.79
C TYR A 126 -0.72 10.77 10.33
N VAL A 127 -0.76 9.66 9.57
CA VAL A 127 -0.47 9.61 8.13
C VAL A 127 -1.47 8.71 7.42
N ASP A 128 -2.47 9.29 6.77
CA ASP A 128 -3.48 8.53 6.01
C ASP A 128 -2.99 8.13 4.61
N ASN A 129 -1.99 8.84 4.08
CA ASN A 129 -1.52 8.76 2.70
C ASN A 129 -0.17 8.03 2.51
N ASP A 130 0.27 7.21 3.47
CA ASP A 130 1.45 6.34 3.27
C ASP A 130 1.00 4.97 2.73
N PRO A 131 1.28 4.65 1.45
CA PRO A 131 0.85 3.37 0.86
C PRO A 131 1.54 2.18 1.52
N SER A 132 2.71 2.36 2.13
CA SER A 132 3.45 1.28 2.81
C SER A 132 2.75 0.81 4.07
N VAL A 133 2.11 1.73 4.80
CA VAL A 133 1.35 1.42 6.02
C VAL A 133 0.10 0.61 5.67
N HIS A 134 -0.65 1.05 4.65
CA HIS A 134 -1.82 0.31 4.15
C HIS A 134 -1.43 -1.06 3.60
N TYR A 135 -0.34 -1.16 2.84
CA TYR A 135 0.16 -2.44 2.32
C TYR A 135 0.46 -3.43 3.45
N ASN A 136 1.26 -3.01 4.44
CA ASN A 136 1.64 -3.90 5.53
C ASN A 136 0.47 -4.25 6.46
N ARG A 137 -0.49 -3.34 6.63
CA ARG A 137 -1.75 -3.60 7.33
C ARG A 137 -2.60 -4.62 6.58
N GLY A 138 -2.70 -4.51 5.26
CA GLY A 138 -3.39 -5.48 4.40
C GLY A 138 -2.78 -6.87 4.50
N LEU A 139 -1.44 -6.98 4.51
CA LEU A 139 -0.76 -8.25 4.77
C LEU A 139 -1.11 -8.86 6.12
N ALA A 140 -1.17 -8.03 7.18
CA ALA A 140 -1.54 -8.51 8.51
C ALA A 140 -2.99 -9.04 8.52
N LEU A 141 -3.92 -8.27 7.98
CA LEU A 141 -5.35 -8.58 7.97
C LEU A 141 -5.69 -9.85 7.19
N ILE A 142 -5.00 -10.12 6.07
CA ILE A 142 -5.25 -11.36 5.29
C ILE A 142 -4.85 -12.61 6.09
N ASN A 143 -3.89 -12.50 7.01
CA ASN A 143 -3.47 -13.62 7.86
C ASN A 143 -4.31 -13.74 9.16
N ILE A 144 -5.32 -12.89 9.35
CA ILE A 144 -6.28 -13.02 10.45
C ILE A 144 -7.55 -13.68 9.89
N GLU A 145 -8.04 -14.69 10.60
CA GLU A 145 -9.29 -15.38 10.28
C GLU A 145 -10.45 -14.38 10.14
N ASP A 146 -11.28 -14.56 9.13
CA ASP A 146 -12.44 -13.70 8.81
C ASP A 146 -12.11 -12.21 8.50
N ARG A 147 -10.85 -11.86 8.24
CA ARG A 147 -10.42 -10.48 7.93
C ARG A 147 -9.82 -10.30 6.54
N THR A 148 -9.94 -11.31 5.68
CA THR A 148 -9.42 -11.26 4.30
C THR A 148 -9.95 -10.07 3.50
N GLU A 149 -11.25 -9.78 3.56
CA GLU A 149 -11.86 -8.67 2.80
C GLU A 149 -11.31 -7.31 3.24
N ALA A 150 -11.26 -7.05 4.56
CA ALA A 150 -10.63 -5.85 5.10
C ALA A 150 -9.14 -5.74 4.73
N GLY A 151 -8.46 -6.88 4.58
CA GLY A 151 -7.08 -6.94 4.10
C GLY A 151 -6.94 -6.58 2.62
N LEU A 152 -7.84 -7.08 1.77
CA LEU A 152 -7.89 -6.72 0.35
C LEU A 152 -8.21 -5.24 0.16
N GLU A 153 -9.16 -4.67 0.91
CA GLU A 153 -9.45 -3.23 0.90
C GLU A 153 -8.23 -2.39 1.31
N ALA A 154 -7.46 -2.85 2.30
CA ALA A 154 -6.25 -2.15 2.73
C ALA A 154 -5.15 -2.23 1.65
N LEU A 155 -5.01 -3.36 0.97
CA LEU A 155 -4.11 -3.47 -0.18
C LEU A 155 -4.58 -2.58 -1.34
N GLN A 156 -5.88 -2.48 -1.59
CA GLN A 156 -6.43 -1.59 -2.63
C GLN A 156 -6.07 -0.13 -2.35
N LYS A 157 -6.26 0.33 -1.10
CA LYS A 157 -5.82 1.67 -0.69
C LYS A 157 -4.33 1.88 -0.92
N ALA A 158 -3.50 0.87 -0.70
CA ALA A 158 -2.07 0.95 -0.99
C ALA A 158 -1.77 1.08 -2.49
N VAL A 159 -2.55 0.42 -3.37
CA VAL A 159 -2.48 0.58 -4.83
C VAL A 159 -2.87 2.01 -5.20
N ASP A 160 -4.02 2.48 -4.75
CA ASP A 160 -4.58 3.79 -5.11
C ASP A 160 -3.63 4.92 -4.70
N ILE A 161 -3.20 4.93 -3.44
CA ILE A 161 -2.26 5.93 -2.91
C ILE A 161 -0.90 5.80 -3.60
N GLY A 162 -0.43 4.57 -3.82
CA GLY A 162 0.86 4.34 -4.49
C GLY A 162 0.88 4.87 -5.92
N ASN A 163 -0.21 4.70 -6.67
CA ASN A 163 -0.36 5.27 -8.01
C ASN A 163 -0.47 6.79 -7.98
N GLN A 164 -1.25 7.35 -7.06
CA GLN A 164 -1.40 8.81 -6.89
C GLN A 164 -0.09 9.51 -6.51
N THR A 165 0.74 8.87 -5.67
CA THR A 165 1.99 9.44 -5.15
C THR A 165 3.23 9.08 -5.97
N GLY A 166 3.08 8.26 -7.03
CA GLY A 166 4.21 7.75 -7.82
C GLY A 166 5.04 6.66 -7.12
N ASN A 167 4.58 6.13 -5.99
CA ASN A 167 5.18 4.97 -5.32
C ASN A 167 4.75 3.66 -6.01
N THR A 168 5.13 3.52 -7.28
CA THR A 168 4.78 2.37 -8.14
C THR A 168 5.29 1.04 -7.59
N ARG A 169 6.36 1.05 -6.79
CA ARG A 169 6.89 -0.15 -6.12
C ARG A 169 5.89 -0.72 -5.12
N VAL A 170 5.32 0.11 -4.25
CA VAL A 170 4.34 -0.36 -3.26
C VAL A 170 3.04 -0.75 -3.97
N ALA A 171 2.58 0.07 -4.92
CA ALA A 171 1.39 -0.24 -5.71
C ALA A 171 1.52 -1.60 -6.40
N GLY A 172 2.60 -1.84 -7.14
CA GLY A 172 2.83 -3.11 -7.83
C GLY A 172 2.88 -4.32 -6.87
N ARG A 173 3.52 -4.19 -5.70
CA ARG A 173 3.53 -5.26 -4.69
C ARG A 173 2.14 -5.52 -4.11
N ALA A 174 1.34 -4.48 -3.87
CA ALA A 174 -0.02 -4.62 -3.39
C ALA A 174 -0.90 -5.28 -4.45
N THR A 175 -0.79 -4.86 -5.71
CA THR A 175 -1.48 -5.46 -6.86
C THR A 175 -1.17 -6.95 -6.99
N GLU A 176 0.11 -7.34 -6.98
CA GLU A 176 0.50 -8.76 -7.07
C GLU A 176 0.04 -9.57 -5.85
N ARG A 177 0.00 -8.95 -4.67
CA ARG A 177 -0.52 -9.62 -3.47
C ARG A 177 -2.01 -9.90 -3.57
N ILE A 178 -2.80 -8.94 -4.06
CA ILE A 178 -4.23 -9.10 -4.33
C ILE A 178 -4.44 -10.21 -5.38
N ARG A 179 -3.74 -10.14 -6.53
CA ARG A 179 -3.83 -11.19 -7.56
C ARG A 179 -3.51 -12.56 -6.98
N SER A 180 -2.46 -12.68 -6.17
CA SER A 180 -2.04 -13.96 -5.59
C SER A 180 -3.13 -14.61 -4.72
N GLU A 181 -3.93 -13.82 -3.99
CA GLU A 181 -5.06 -14.34 -3.22
C GLU A 181 -6.09 -15.06 -4.10
N PHE A 182 -6.52 -14.40 -5.16
CA PHE A 182 -7.54 -14.95 -6.06
C PHE A 182 -6.99 -16.07 -6.94
N LEU A 183 -5.74 -15.94 -7.39
CA LEU A 183 -5.06 -16.98 -8.16
C LEU A 183 -4.87 -18.27 -7.36
N ALA A 184 -4.61 -18.19 -6.06
CA ALA A 184 -4.54 -19.37 -5.21
C ALA A 184 -5.89 -20.10 -5.15
N LYS A 185 -7.00 -19.35 -5.01
CA LYS A 185 -8.37 -19.91 -5.02
C LYS A 185 -8.69 -20.56 -6.36
N ALA A 186 -8.46 -19.85 -7.47
CA ALA A 186 -8.70 -20.37 -8.81
C ALA A 186 -7.85 -21.61 -9.12
N SER A 187 -6.56 -21.58 -8.78
CA SER A 187 -5.66 -22.72 -8.99
C SER A 187 -6.06 -23.93 -8.15
N LYS A 188 -6.53 -23.73 -6.91
CA LYS A 188 -7.01 -24.81 -6.05
C LYS A 188 -8.31 -25.42 -6.57
N ALA A 189 -9.22 -24.58 -7.04
CA ALA A 189 -10.50 -25.03 -7.60
C ALA A 189 -10.28 -25.86 -8.89
N LEU A 190 -9.35 -25.46 -9.75
CA LEU A 190 -9.02 -26.18 -11.00
C LEU A 190 -8.02 -27.34 -10.80
N GLN A 191 -7.81 -27.81 -9.58
CA GLN A 191 -6.87 -28.91 -9.32
C GLN A 191 -7.42 -30.24 -9.83
N GLY A 192 -6.60 -30.99 -10.59
CA GLY A 192 -6.96 -32.28 -11.17
C GLY A 192 -7.38 -32.19 -12.64
N ASP A 193 -7.58 -33.34 -13.28
CA ASP A 193 -7.80 -33.38 -14.74
C ASP A 193 -9.24 -33.02 -15.14
N ASN A 194 -10.21 -33.28 -14.26
CA ASN A 194 -11.64 -33.10 -14.53
C ASN A 194 -12.36 -32.44 -13.33
N PRO A 195 -12.20 -31.11 -13.14
CA PRO A 195 -12.91 -30.39 -12.08
C PRO A 195 -14.42 -30.43 -12.28
N SER A 196 -15.19 -30.47 -11.20
CA SER A 196 -16.66 -30.39 -11.24
C SER A 196 -17.13 -29.00 -11.70
N GLN A 197 -18.39 -28.89 -12.12
CA GLN A 197 -18.99 -27.60 -12.46
C GLN A 197 -18.89 -26.59 -11.31
N GLU A 198 -19.10 -27.04 -10.07
CA GLU A 198 -18.96 -26.20 -8.87
C GLU A 198 -17.54 -25.66 -8.72
N GLN A 199 -16.53 -26.50 -8.97
CA GLN A 199 -15.13 -26.09 -8.94
C GLN A 199 -14.78 -25.10 -10.07
N ILE A 200 -15.29 -25.33 -11.28
CA ILE A 200 -15.11 -24.41 -12.41
C ILE A 200 -15.71 -23.04 -12.09
N ASN A 201 -16.95 -23.02 -11.59
CA ASN A 201 -17.64 -21.79 -11.19
C ASN A 201 -16.86 -21.07 -10.08
N ALA A 202 -16.40 -21.78 -9.05
CA ALA A 202 -15.60 -21.20 -7.97
C ALA A 202 -14.30 -20.54 -8.46
N ALA A 203 -13.67 -21.10 -9.49
CA ALA A 203 -12.48 -20.51 -10.12
C ALA A 203 -12.82 -19.22 -10.88
N LEU A 204 -13.90 -19.23 -11.68
CA LEU A 204 -14.37 -18.06 -12.42
C LEU A 204 -14.80 -16.92 -11.49
N ASP A 205 -15.59 -17.24 -10.44
CA ASP A 205 -16.04 -16.29 -9.42
C ASP A 205 -14.85 -15.63 -8.70
N ALA A 206 -13.84 -16.41 -8.33
CA ALA A 206 -12.62 -15.85 -7.72
C ALA A 206 -11.91 -14.88 -8.68
N LEU A 207 -11.85 -15.21 -9.98
CA LEU A 207 -11.21 -14.37 -10.99
C LEU A 207 -12.04 -13.13 -11.35
N ASP A 208 -13.37 -13.19 -11.25
CA ASP A 208 -14.23 -12.01 -11.40
C ASP A 208 -14.16 -11.11 -10.17
N LYS A 209 -14.22 -11.67 -8.95
CA LYS A 209 -14.03 -10.87 -7.73
C LYS A 209 -12.66 -10.18 -7.70
N MET A 210 -11.61 -10.80 -8.25
CA MET A 210 -10.30 -10.15 -8.41
C MET A 210 -10.37 -8.84 -9.20
N ARG A 211 -11.21 -8.78 -10.25
CA ARG A 211 -11.36 -7.63 -11.15
C ARG A 211 -12.00 -6.42 -10.47
N GLU A 212 -12.67 -6.62 -9.33
CA GLU A 212 -13.16 -5.52 -8.50
C GLU A 212 -12.02 -4.73 -7.83
N TYR A 213 -10.84 -5.33 -7.72
CA TYR A 213 -9.67 -4.73 -7.08
C TYR A 213 -8.59 -4.36 -8.10
N VAL A 214 -8.24 -5.29 -8.98
CA VAL A 214 -7.06 -5.15 -9.85
C VAL A 214 -7.28 -5.74 -11.22
N ASP A 215 -6.63 -5.14 -12.23
CA ASP A 215 -6.65 -5.64 -13.59
C ASP A 215 -6.08 -7.06 -13.69
N PRO A 216 -6.54 -7.86 -14.67
CA PRO A 216 -5.96 -9.17 -14.96
C PRO A 216 -4.45 -9.10 -15.24
N SER A 217 -3.74 -10.16 -14.87
CA SER A 217 -2.40 -10.45 -15.35
C SER A 217 -2.42 -11.58 -16.37
N ALA A 218 -1.31 -11.79 -17.09
CA ALA A 218 -1.15 -12.95 -17.94
C ALA A 218 -1.48 -14.26 -17.18
N LYS A 219 -1.05 -14.39 -15.91
CA LYS A 219 -1.30 -15.59 -15.10
C LYS A 219 -2.77 -15.75 -14.74
N SER A 220 -3.50 -14.69 -14.44
CA SER A 220 -4.96 -14.79 -14.18
C SER A 220 -5.75 -15.14 -15.45
N LEU A 221 -5.33 -14.62 -16.60
CA LEU A 221 -5.94 -14.96 -17.89
C LEU A 221 -5.71 -16.43 -18.24
N PHE A 222 -4.54 -17.00 -17.89
CA PHE A 222 -4.30 -18.44 -18.05
C PHE A 222 -5.29 -19.28 -17.23
N TYR A 223 -5.51 -18.96 -15.95
CA TYR A 223 -6.46 -19.71 -15.12
C TYR A 223 -7.91 -19.51 -15.61
N ARG A 224 -8.28 -18.31 -16.04
CA ARG A 224 -9.60 -18.06 -16.64
C ARG A 224 -9.81 -18.87 -17.91
N ALA A 225 -8.83 -18.87 -18.83
CA ALA A 225 -8.90 -19.64 -20.06
C ALA A 225 -9.00 -21.14 -19.78
N THR A 226 -8.24 -21.64 -18.80
CA THR A 226 -8.33 -23.04 -18.35
C THR A 226 -9.74 -23.36 -17.82
N ALA A 227 -10.30 -22.52 -16.97
CA ALA A 227 -11.66 -22.70 -16.44
C ALA A 227 -12.70 -22.74 -17.57
N LEU A 228 -12.69 -21.74 -18.47
CA LEU A 228 -13.60 -21.68 -19.63
C LEU A 228 -13.46 -22.90 -20.54
N SER A 229 -12.24 -23.38 -20.78
CA SER A 229 -12.02 -24.58 -21.58
C SER A 229 -12.61 -25.83 -20.92
N LYS A 230 -12.56 -25.93 -19.58
CA LYS A 230 -13.17 -27.04 -18.83
C LYS A 230 -14.70 -26.92 -18.75
N ASP A 231 -15.21 -25.69 -18.82
CA ASP A 231 -16.64 -25.37 -18.90
C ASP A 231 -17.27 -25.69 -20.27
N GLY A 232 -16.44 -25.97 -21.28
CA GLY A 232 -16.88 -26.16 -22.67
C GLY A 232 -16.99 -24.86 -23.48
N GLU A 233 -16.68 -23.72 -22.87
CA GLU A 233 -16.64 -22.38 -23.48
C GLU A 233 -15.36 -22.17 -24.33
N HIS A 234 -15.10 -23.11 -25.25
CA HIS A 234 -13.83 -23.21 -25.99
C HIS A 234 -13.46 -21.96 -26.80
N GLN A 235 -14.43 -21.28 -27.41
CA GLN A 235 -14.17 -20.05 -28.16
C GLN A 235 -13.70 -18.92 -27.24
N GLN A 236 -14.33 -18.75 -26.07
CA GLN A 236 -13.93 -17.76 -25.09
C GLN A 236 -12.58 -18.10 -24.44
N ALA A 237 -12.33 -19.39 -24.19
CA ALA A 237 -11.06 -19.89 -23.68
C ALA A 237 -9.90 -19.54 -24.62
N ILE A 238 -10.07 -19.73 -25.93
CA ILE A 238 -9.06 -19.38 -26.95
C ILE A 238 -8.76 -17.88 -26.90
N GLN A 239 -9.78 -17.01 -26.90
CA GLN A 239 -9.57 -15.57 -26.87
C GLN A 239 -8.87 -15.12 -25.58
N THR A 240 -9.33 -15.61 -24.44
CA THR A 240 -8.75 -15.30 -23.13
C THR A 240 -7.28 -15.77 -23.05
N ALA A 241 -6.96 -16.94 -23.59
CA ALA A 241 -5.60 -17.44 -23.63
C ALA A 241 -4.70 -16.60 -24.55
N ARG A 242 -5.20 -16.12 -25.69
CA ARG A 242 -4.47 -15.22 -26.60
C ARG A 242 -4.19 -13.87 -25.94
N GLU A 243 -5.15 -13.31 -25.21
CA GLU A 243 -4.94 -12.10 -24.39
C GLU A 243 -3.82 -12.34 -23.36
N GLY A 244 -3.87 -13.46 -22.63
CA GLY A 244 -2.84 -13.81 -21.66
C GLY A 244 -1.45 -13.99 -22.29
N LEU A 245 -1.39 -14.58 -23.47
CA LEU A 245 -0.17 -14.75 -24.25
C LEU A 245 0.41 -13.40 -24.72
N ASN A 246 -0.44 -12.47 -25.16
CA ASN A 246 -0.02 -11.12 -25.57
C ASN A 246 0.56 -10.31 -24.42
N MET A 247 0.14 -10.57 -23.17
CA MET A 247 0.65 -9.91 -21.97
C MET A 247 1.92 -10.56 -21.40
N HIS A 248 2.25 -11.78 -21.83
CA HIS A 248 3.33 -12.55 -21.24
C HIS A 248 4.70 -12.02 -21.68
N GLN A 249 5.67 -12.03 -20.76
CA GLN A 249 7.06 -11.59 -20.99
C GLN A 249 8.11 -12.67 -20.64
N GLY A 250 7.67 -13.92 -20.51
CA GLY A 250 8.49 -15.05 -20.07
C GLY A 250 9.16 -15.82 -21.21
N SER A 251 9.64 -17.02 -20.89
CA SER A 251 10.22 -17.96 -21.83
C SER A 251 9.16 -18.65 -22.70
N ARG A 252 9.61 -19.35 -23.76
CA ARG A 252 8.72 -20.25 -24.53
C ARG A 252 8.02 -21.29 -23.64
N SER A 253 8.72 -21.80 -22.63
CA SER A 253 8.14 -22.72 -21.64
C SER A 253 7.02 -22.07 -20.83
N ASP A 254 7.13 -20.78 -20.49
CA ASP A 254 6.07 -20.05 -19.79
C ASP A 254 4.85 -19.77 -20.70
N ALA A 255 5.10 -19.58 -22.00
CA ALA A 255 4.07 -19.37 -23.02
C ALA A 255 3.31 -20.67 -23.35
N ALA A 256 3.96 -21.82 -23.22
CA ALA A 256 3.44 -23.13 -23.63
C ALA A 256 2.06 -23.45 -23.05
N LYS A 257 1.79 -23.01 -21.80
CA LYS A 257 0.50 -23.20 -21.14
C LYS A 257 -0.69 -22.54 -21.85
N TYR A 258 -0.47 -21.37 -22.47
CA TYR A 258 -1.52 -20.68 -23.23
C TYR A 258 -1.80 -21.41 -24.53
N TYR A 259 -0.73 -21.79 -25.25
CA TYR A 259 -0.85 -22.59 -26.47
C TYR A 259 -1.53 -23.92 -26.21
N TYR A 260 -1.24 -24.57 -25.07
CA TYR A 260 -1.88 -25.83 -24.71
C TYR A 260 -3.41 -25.69 -24.58
N VAL A 261 -3.89 -24.68 -23.84
CA VAL A 261 -5.33 -24.41 -23.69
C VAL A 261 -5.98 -24.08 -25.04
N ILE A 262 -5.30 -23.28 -25.88
CA ILE A 262 -5.78 -22.95 -27.23
C ILE A 262 -5.88 -24.22 -28.08
N GLY A 263 -4.85 -25.07 -28.06
CA GLY A 263 -4.78 -26.30 -28.85
C GLY A 263 -5.85 -27.31 -28.45
N GLU A 264 -6.04 -27.56 -27.14
CA GLU A 264 -7.13 -28.42 -26.66
C GLU A 264 -8.50 -27.88 -27.07
N SER A 265 -8.73 -26.57 -26.93
CA SER A 265 -10.00 -25.96 -27.32
C SER A 265 -10.25 -26.02 -28.84
N GLN A 266 -9.22 -25.78 -29.66
CA GLN A 266 -9.30 -25.92 -31.12
C GLN A 266 -9.60 -27.37 -31.53
N PHE A 267 -8.94 -28.32 -30.88
CA PHE A 267 -9.14 -29.74 -31.13
C PHE A 267 -10.58 -30.16 -30.83
N THR A 268 -11.12 -29.76 -29.67
CA THR A 268 -12.52 -30.06 -29.31
C THR A 268 -13.53 -29.41 -30.25
N LEU A 269 -13.23 -28.23 -30.78
CA LEU A 269 -14.04 -27.56 -31.81
C LEU A 269 -13.91 -28.19 -33.21
N GLY A 270 -13.14 -29.27 -33.37
CA GLY A 270 -12.95 -29.98 -34.64
C GLY A 270 -11.92 -29.34 -35.58
N SER A 271 -11.22 -28.29 -35.15
CA SER A 271 -10.21 -27.58 -35.96
C SER A 271 -8.84 -28.28 -35.88
N LYS A 272 -8.78 -29.55 -36.28
CA LYS A 272 -7.64 -30.45 -36.03
C LYS A 272 -6.30 -29.91 -36.55
N ALA A 273 -6.25 -29.44 -37.80
CA ALA A 273 -5.02 -28.92 -38.40
C ALA A 273 -4.47 -27.69 -37.67
N GLU A 274 -5.36 -26.77 -37.26
CA GLU A 274 -4.96 -25.59 -36.49
C GLU A 274 -4.47 -25.99 -35.09
N ALA A 275 -5.19 -26.90 -34.42
CA ALA A 275 -4.79 -27.44 -33.13
C ALA A 275 -3.39 -28.07 -33.16
N CYS A 276 -3.11 -28.88 -34.19
CA CYS A 276 -1.80 -29.50 -34.41
C CYS A 276 -0.68 -28.46 -34.56
N GLN A 277 -0.92 -27.38 -35.29
CA GLN A 277 0.07 -26.31 -35.40
C GLN A 277 0.27 -25.58 -34.06
N THR A 278 -0.81 -25.36 -33.30
CA THR A 278 -0.75 -24.76 -31.97
C THR A 278 0.02 -25.65 -30.98
N PHE A 279 -0.19 -26.97 -31.00
CA PHE A 279 0.48 -27.90 -30.08
C PHE A 279 2.00 -27.92 -30.26
N LYS A 280 2.53 -27.63 -31.47
CA LYS A 280 3.99 -27.46 -31.67
C LYS A 280 4.55 -26.32 -30.81
N ASN A 281 3.77 -25.27 -30.55
CA ASN A 281 4.15 -24.17 -29.68
C ASN A 281 3.90 -24.48 -28.18
N ALA A 282 3.04 -25.45 -27.88
CA ALA A 282 2.79 -25.94 -26.52
C ALA A 282 3.81 -27.01 -26.07
N ALA A 283 4.57 -27.59 -26.99
CA ALA A 283 5.52 -28.68 -26.74
C ALA A 283 6.83 -28.23 -26.05
N TYR A 284 6.72 -27.48 -24.95
CA TYR A 284 7.85 -27.00 -24.16
C TYR A 284 7.52 -27.05 -22.65
N GLY A 285 8.55 -27.27 -21.82
CA GLY A 285 8.42 -27.23 -20.35
C GLY A 285 7.36 -28.21 -19.82
N ASP A 286 6.57 -27.77 -18.84
CA ASP A 286 5.56 -28.60 -18.14
C ASP A 286 4.41 -29.12 -19.03
N TYR A 287 4.33 -28.62 -20.28
CA TYR A 287 3.31 -29.02 -21.26
C TYR A 287 3.87 -29.88 -22.39
N GLU A 288 5.20 -30.08 -22.45
CA GLU A 288 5.86 -30.80 -23.54
C GLU A 288 5.29 -32.20 -23.74
N ALA A 289 5.22 -33.00 -22.68
CA ALA A 289 4.76 -34.38 -22.76
C ALA A 289 3.30 -34.48 -23.25
N ARG A 290 2.41 -33.63 -22.72
CA ARG A 290 0.99 -33.61 -23.07
C ARG A 290 0.75 -33.13 -24.49
N ALA A 291 1.38 -32.03 -24.90
CA ALA A 291 1.28 -31.53 -26.27
C ALA A 291 1.88 -32.53 -27.28
N SER A 292 3.01 -33.16 -26.95
CA SER A 292 3.64 -34.17 -27.82
C SER A 292 2.79 -35.41 -27.99
N HIS A 293 1.98 -35.77 -27.00
CA HIS A 293 1.01 -36.86 -27.13
C HIS A 293 -0.04 -36.56 -28.20
N TYR A 294 -0.60 -35.34 -28.23
CA TYR A 294 -1.50 -34.91 -29.32
C TYR A 294 -0.79 -34.94 -30.68
N LEU A 295 0.42 -34.39 -30.76
CA LEU A 295 1.15 -34.33 -32.02
C LEU A 295 1.36 -35.72 -32.63
N LYS A 296 1.75 -36.71 -31.83
CA LYS A 296 2.01 -38.07 -32.34
C LYS A 296 0.74 -38.85 -32.66
N ASN A 297 -0.31 -38.71 -31.85
CA ASN A 297 -1.48 -39.58 -31.98
C ASN A 297 -2.58 -38.98 -32.86
N GLU A 298 -2.58 -37.65 -33.02
CA GLU A 298 -3.68 -36.95 -33.67
C GLU A 298 -3.24 -36.16 -34.91
N CYS A 299 -1.95 -35.85 -35.07
CA CYS A 299 -1.49 -34.96 -36.13
C CYS A 299 -0.67 -35.65 -37.23
N ASP A 300 -0.39 -36.95 -37.10
CA ASP A 300 0.49 -37.68 -38.04
C ASP A 300 -0.11 -37.83 -39.46
N ASP A 301 -1.44 -37.70 -39.61
CA ASP A 301 -2.15 -37.84 -40.89
C ASP A 301 -2.45 -36.51 -41.62
N LEU A 302 -1.92 -35.37 -41.12
CA LEU A 302 -2.20 -34.01 -41.61
C LEU A 302 -0.95 -33.32 -42.18
#